data_AF-A0A2S6C918-F1
#
_entry.id   AF-A0A2S6C918-F1
#
_cell.length_a   1.000
_cell.length_b   1.000
_cell.length_c   1.000
_cell.angle_alpha   90.00
_cell.angle_beta   90.00
_cell.angle_gamma   90.00
#
_symmetry.space_group_name_H-M   'P 1'
#
loop_
_entity.id
_entity.type
_entity.pdbx_description
1 polymer ?
#
loop_
_entity_poly.entity_id
_entity_poly.type
_entity_poly.pdbx_seq_one_letter_code
_entity_poly.pdbx_strand_id
1 'polypeptide(L)'
;MVATIAHPGIALGTSAPLDLYPEEEDEPEPNPLSLSMGIGADPSPVAEAIALSKSRTILCNPFKFSVRLLVIRYTYETAQSSKYARICIKRFNPSEIPSQITLTTQVYQYLRGHQQRTDDDWRSIQRLCKLKYWTRKWTIQELVMARTVVLRAGNAEFPMTDFETFCYQLRRADMNEQFQGLNTPAKRIWQTVNRSPASRLALQRLEAQRSNRPRTLYELVENNRDNQCQVHCDHVYALYSLAGEHRRYLNIDYAASPVQRLVDVLNFVTNHEQMPPAKVVSFANMLIRLLKVHNDDLRAGHALLQTLWLTIPATILGTAELRQETQTILKARKAIKPFGAMPIYTFSTDQATWSSIDNQQNHRNMSVAVGRQDMAHFSIAGTDLQGLAASTVNTGDIIWNFSGTKHVFVVRTSQNLRASIVGRAYLFQGAINNGNAAVFCDVGYAFGDYKFGEYDESAWEEEKGG
;
A
#
# COMPACT_ATOMS: atom_id res chain seq x y z
N MET A 1 -0.87 -19.64 10.24
CA MET A 1 0.29 -18.94 9.65
C MET A 1 1.42 -19.96 9.54
N VAL A 2 1.98 -20.07 8.35
CA VAL A 2 3.00 -21.04 8.01
C VAL A 2 4.28 -20.24 7.73
N ALA A 3 5.36 -20.52 8.44
CA ALA A 3 6.64 -19.84 8.19
C ALA A 3 7.52 -20.76 7.34
N THR A 4 7.99 -20.30 6.19
CA THR A 4 8.96 -21.07 5.39
C THR A 4 10.31 -20.40 5.49
N ILE A 5 11.32 -21.16 5.88
CA ILE A 5 12.69 -20.66 5.99
C ILE A 5 13.36 -20.84 4.63
N ALA A 6 13.69 -19.74 3.97
CA ALA A 6 14.58 -19.80 2.82
C ALA A 6 16.01 -20.02 3.35
N HIS A 7 16.53 -21.25 3.25
CA HIS A 7 17.93 -21.50 3.52
C HIS A 7 18.80 -20.80 2.46
N PRO A 8 19.80 -19.98 2.84
CA PRO A 8 20.78 -19.48 1.89
C PRO A 8 21.62 -20.66 1.36
N GLY A 9 21.28 -21.09 0.14
CA GLY A 9 21.96 -22.00 -0.77
C GLY A 9 23.12 -22.89 -0.27
N ILE A 10 22.84 -24.18 -0.16
CA ILE A 10 23.74 -25.22 -0.68
C ILE A 10 23.14 -25.66 -2.02
N ALA A 11 23.76 -25.26 -3.13
CA ALA A 11 23.31 -25.64 -4.46
C ALA A 11 23.67 -27.12 -4.73
N LEU A 12 22.67 -28.01 -4.61
CA LEU A 12 22.74 -29.35 -5.18
C LEU A 12 21.85 -29.36 -6.42
N GLY A 13 22.48 -29.39 -7.59
CA GLY A 13 21.79 -29.50 -8.87
C GLY A 13 21.14 -30.86 -9.01
N THR A 14 19.86 -30.87 -9.36
CA THR A 14 19.19 -32.05 -9.92
C THR A 14 18.32 -31.62 -11.10
N SER A 15 18.51 -32.35 -12.19
CA SER A 15 17.84 -32.26 -13.48
C SER A 15 16.37 -32.64 -13.39
N ALA A 16 15.50 -31.85 -14.00
CA ALA A 16 14.09 -32.18 -14.21
C ALA A 16 13.91 -33.12 -15.42
N PRO A 17 13.02 -34.13 -15.36
CA PRO A 17 12.55 -34.84 -16.54
C PRO A 17 11.31 -34.15 -17.15
N LEU A 18 11.24 -34.24 -18.48
CA LEU A 18 10.10 -33.93 -19.33
C LEU A 18 8.94 -34.89 -19.06
N ASP A 19 7.71 -34.37 -19.03
CA ASP A 19 6.45 -35.08 -19.33
C ASP A 19 5.46 -34.02 -19.90
N LEU A 20 5.10 -34.08 -21.19
CA LEU A 20 3.99 -34.83 -21.80
C LEU A 20 2.60 -34.35 -21.34
N TYR A 21 1.99 -33.47 -22.15
CA TYR A 21 0.56 -33.11 -22.11
C TYR A 21 -0.23 -34.11 -22.96
N PRO A 22 -1.38 -34.63 -22.49
CA PRO A 22 -2.38 -35.23 -23.36
C PRO A 22 -3.44 -34.21 -23.79
N GLU A 23 -4.13 -34.61 -24.85
CA GLU A 23 -4.90 -33.85 -25.83
C GLU A 23 -6.22 -33.25 -25.32
N GLU A 24 -6.67 -32.24 -26.07
CA GLU A 24 -7.97 -31.57 -25.98
C GLU A 24 -9.11 -32.54 -26.33
N GLU A 25 -10.16 -32.56 -25.51
CA GLU A 25 -11.45 -33.16 -25.87
C GLU A 25 -12.50 -32.05 -26.07
N ASP A 26 -13.14 -32.12 -27.24
CA ASP A 26 -14.24 -31.30 -27.73
C ASP A 26 -15.50 -31.42 -26.85
N GLU A 27 -16.12 -30.30 -26.49
CA GLU A 27 -17.51 -30.27 -26.01
C GLU A 27 -18.47 -29.64 -27.04
N PRO A 28 -19.71 -30.17 -27.18
CA PRO A 28 -20.64 -29.77 -28.22
C PRO A 28 -21.54 -28.58 -27.82
N GLU A 29 -21.79 -27.69 -28.78
CA GLU A 29 -22.87 -26.70 -28.72
C GLU A 29 -24.26 -27.34 -28.68
N PRO A 30 -25.24 -26.69 -28.02
CA PRO A 30 -26.63 -26.83 -28.42
C PRO A 30 -27.25 -25.52 -28.94
N ASN A 31 -27.99 -25.72 -30.03
CA ASN A 31 -28.73 -24.82 -30.89
C ASN A 31 -29.72 -23.84 -30.21
N PRO A 32 -30.13 -22.78 -30.94
CA PRO A 32 -30.98 -21.70 -30.44
C PRO A 32 -32.47 -22.05 -30.55
N LEU A 33 -33.25 -21.66 -29.54
CA LEU A 33 -34.70 -21.60 -29.65
C LEU A 33 -35.17 -20.14 -29.65
N SER A 34 -35.76 -19.79 -30.78
CA SER A 34 -36.52 -18.58 -31.06
C SER A 34 -37.91 -18.66 -30.43
N LEU A 35 -38.37 -17.54 -29.88
CA LEU A 35 -39.79 -17.29 -29.64
C LEU A 35 -40.04 -15.80 -29.85
N SER A 36 -40.78 -15.51 -30.91
CA SER A 36 -41.29 -14.19 -31.28
C SER A 36 -42.78 -14.11 -30.96
N MET A 37 -43.22 -12.99 -30.40
CA MET A 37 -44.50 -12.32 -30.71
C MET A 37 -44.37 -10.84 -30.31
N GLY A 38 -44.67 -9.94 -31.25
CA GLY A 38 -44.72 -8.48 -31.06
C GLY A 38 -46.09 -8.01 -30.50
N ILE A 39 -46.56 -6.75 -30.58
CA ILE A 39 -46.24 -5.53 -31.34
C ILE A 39 -46.74 -4.31 -30.51
N GLY A 40 -46.14 -3.13 -30.72
CA GLY A 40 -46.78 -1.80 -30.56
C GLY A 40 -46.26 -0.95 -29.39
N ALA A 41 -45.99 0.35 -29.48
CA ALA A 41 -45.93 1.35 -30.54
C ALA A 41 -45.15 2.56 -29.95
N ASP A 42 -44.40 3.29 -30.80
CA ASP A 42 -43.58 4.50 -30.53
C ASP A 42 -44.39 5.81 -30.72
N PRO A 43 -43.88 7.06 -30.55
CA PRO A 43 -42.77 7.59 -29.73
C PRO A 43 -43.02 9.00 -29.05
N SER A 44 -42.02 9.45 -28.26
CA SER A 44 -41.50 10.85 -28.15
C SER A 44 -42.07 11.84 -27.08
N PRO A 45 -41.40 12.98 -26.75
CA PRO A 45 -40.31 13.06 -25.76
C PRO A 45 -40.45 14.26 -24.76
N VAL A 46 -39.96 14.15 -23.51
CA VAL A 46 -39.50 15.34 -22.75
C VAL A 46 -38.36 14.93 -21.82
N ALA A 47 -37.23 15.64 -21.96
CA ALA A 47 -36.06 15.56 -21.13
C ALA A 47 -36.22 16.49 -19.90
N GLU A 48 -36.11 15.93 -18.69
CA GLU A 48 -35.62 16.67 -17.52
C GLU A 48 -35.29 15.68 -16.40
N ALA A 49 -34.02 15.64 -15.97
CA ALA A 49 -33.63 14.92 -14.76
C ALA A 49 -32.54 15.69 -14.01
N ILE A 50 -33.00 16.51 -13.06
CA ILE A 50 -32.27 17.03 -11.93
C ILE A 50 -32.14 15.88 -10.91
N ALA A 51 -30.91 15.46 -10.59
CA ALA A 51 -30.68 14.42 -9.59
C ALA A 51 -30.77 15.00 -8.16
N LEU A 52 -31.93 14.81 -7.53
CA LEU A 52 -32.13 14.97 -6.09
C LEU A 52 -32.01 13.62 -5.39
N SER A 53 -31.15 13.59 -4.38
CA SER A 53 -30.87 12.51 -3.44
C SER A 53 -32.13 11.84 -2.86
N LYS A 54 -32.35 10.55 -3.17
CA LYS A 54 -33.03 9.60 -2.28
C LYS A 54 -32.34 8.23 -2.37
N SER A 55 -31.95 7.72 -1.20
CA SER A 55 -31.34 6.40 -1.01
C SER A 55 -32.12 5.29 -1.71
N ARG A 56 -31.43 4.56 -2.60
CA ARG A 56 -31.82 3.23 -3.05
C ARG A 56 -30.57 2.36 -3.10
N THR A 57 -30.69 1.18 -2.51
CA THR A 57 -29.76 0.05 -2.66
C THR A 57 -29.58 -0.23 -4.15
N ILE A 58 -28.38 0.03 -4.67
CA ILE A 58 -28.02 -0.28 -6.05
C ILE A 58 -27.47 -1.71 -6.06
N LEU A 59 -28.22 -2.63 -6.67
CA LEU A 59 -27.69 -3.92 -7.11
C LEU A 59 -26.75 -3.64 -8.30
N CYS A 60 -25.44 -3.70 -8.05
CA CYS A 60 -24.41 -3.48 -9.07
C CYS A 60 -24.32 -4.68 -10.02
N ASN A 61 -24.82 -4.53 -11.23
CA ASN A 61 -24.61 -5.46 -12.34
C ASN A 61 -23.25 -5.14 -13.01
N PRO A 62 -22.30 -6.08 -13.17
CA PRO A 62 -20.91 -5.77 -13.59
C PRO A 62 -20.70 -5.48 -15.09
N PHE A 63 -21.76 -5.29 -15.89
CA PHE A 63 -21.61 -5.11 -17.34
C PHE A 63 -21.54 -3.63 -17.77
N LYS A 64 -20.31 -3.20 -18.10
CA LYS A 64 -19.92 -2.05 -18.96
C LYS A 64 -20.52 -0.67 -18.58
N PHE A 65 -20.03 -0.07 -17.50
CA PHE A 65 -20.05 1.40 -17.39
C PHE A 65 -19.02 2.01 -18.36
N SER A 66 -19.48 2.49 -19.52
CA SER A 66 -18.67 3.33 -20.41
C SER A 66 -19.02 4.81 -20.18
N VAL A 67 -18.35 5.45 -19.23
CA VAL A 67 -18.41 6.90 -19.07
C VAL A 67 -17.67 7.53 -20.26
N ARG A 68 -18.43 8.10 -21.20
CA ARG A 68 -17.87 8.71 -22.41
C ARG A 68 -17.21 10.07 -22.13
N LEU A 69 -17.83 10.87 -21.24
CA LEU A 69 -17.34 12.18 -20.83
C LEU A 69 -17.60 12.37 -19.33
N LEU A 70 -16.54 12.66 -18.58
CA LEU A 70 -16.62 13.08 -17.18
C LEU A 70 -16.25 14.57 -17.08
N VAL A 71 -17.20 15.40 -16.65
CA VAL A 71 -16.98 16.83 -16.40
C VAL A 71 -16.91 17.05 -14.90
N ILE A 72 -15.72 17.39 -14.41
CA ILE A 72 -15.52 17.71 -13.00
C ILE A 72 -15.71 19.20 -12.84
N ARG A 73 -16.86 19.61 -12.29
CA ARG A 73 -17.17 21.02 -12.03
C ARG A 73 -16.71 21.42 -10.64
N TYR A 74 -15.88 22.44 -10.57
CA TYR A 74 -15.52 23.12 -9.34
C TYR A 74 -15.68 24.62 -9.48
N THR A 75 -16.34 25.23 -8.49
CA THR A 75 -16.52 26.68 -8.39
C THR A 75 -15.39 27.27 -7.57
N TYR A 76 -14.52 28.06 -8.21
CA TYR A 76 -13.59 28.93 -7.48
C TYR A 76 -14.34 30.07 -6.80
N GLU A 77 -13.79 30.60 -5.72
CA GLU A 77 -14.26 31.86 -5.11
C GLU A 77 -14.19 33.04 -6.09
N THR A 78 -13.28 33.00 -7.08
CA THR A 78 -13.16 34.04 -8.11
C THR A 78 -12.90 33.47 -9.50
N ALA A 79 -13.54 34.05 -10.53
CA ALA A 79 -13.32 33.70 -11.95
C ALA A 79 -11.86 33.88 -12.41
N GLN A 80 -11.10 34.71 -11.70
CA GLN A 80 -9.71 34.99 -11.98
C GLN A 80 -8.80 33.78 -11.63
N SER A 81 -9.05 33.10 -10.50
CA SER A 81 -8.27 31.92 -10.08
C SER A 81 -8.38 30.76 -11.07
N SER A 82 -9.57 30.58 -11.67
CA SER A 82 -9.76 29.57 -12.71
C SER A 82 -8.97 29.83 -14.00
N LYS A 83 -8.86 31.10 -14.40
CA LYS A 83 -8.12 31.50 -15.60
C LYS A 83 -6.62 31.21 -15.41
N TYR A 84 -6.09 31.49 -14.23
CA TYR A 84 -4.70 31.25 -13.86
C TYR A 84 -4.30 29.77 -13.87
N ALA A 85 -5.11 28.88 -13.29
CA ALA A 85 -4.84 27.45 -13.31
C ALA A 85 -4.73 26.90 -14.75
N ARG A 86 -5.67 27.29 -15.63
CA ARG A 86 -5.65 26.88 -17.05
C ARG A 86 -4.43 27.42 -17.79
N ILE A 87 -4.09 28.69 -17.60
CA ILE A 87 -2.93 29.33 -18.23
C ILE A 87 -1.65 28.62 -17.79
N CYS A 88 -1.51 28.36 -16.49
CA CYS A 88 -0.35 27.68 -15.96
C CYS A 88 -0.22 26.28 -16.57
N ILE A 89 -1.27 25.45 -16.48
CA ILE A 89 -1.27 24.07 -17.02
C ILE A 89 -0.97 24.04 -18.54
N LYS A 90 -1.62 24.89 -19.35
CA LYS A 90 -1.40 24.92 -20.79
C LYS A 90 0.04 25.30 -21.16
N ARG A 91 0.63 26.26 -20.45
CA ARG A 91 2.01 26.71 -20.72
C ARG A 91 3.06 25.66 -20.37
N PHE A 92 2.73 24.65 -19.57
CA PHE A 92 3.58 23.48 -19.35
C PHE A 92 3.41 22.40 -20.43
N ASN A 93 2.44 22.49 -21.35
CA ASN A 93 2.27 21.48 -22.38
C ASN A 93 3.36 21.63 -23.47
N PRO A 94 4.23 20.62 -23.67
CA PRO A 94 5.39 20.76 -24.54
C PRO A 94 5.04 20.70 -26.03
N SER A 95 3.80 20.34 -26.39
CA SER A 95 3.34 20.39 -27.79
C SER A 95 3.29 21.81 -28.35
N GLU A 96 3.29 22.85 -27.51
CA GLU A 96 3.38 24.26 -27.91
C GLU A 96 4.83 24.80 -27.88
N ILE A 97 5.81 23.97 -27.50
CA ILE A 97 7.23 24.35 -27.40
C ILE A 97 7.97 23.90 -28.69
N PRO A 98 8.66 24.80 -29.41
CA PRO A 98 9.38 24.47 -30.64
C PRO A 98 10.36 23.31 -30.46
N SER A 99 10.29 22.33 -31.37
CA SER A 99 10.88 20.99 -31.31
C SER A 99 12.41 20.87 -31.34
N GLN A 100 13.16 21.97 -31.20
CA GLN A 100 14.63 21.97 -31.36
C GLN A 100 15.44 22.38 -30.12
N ILE A 101 14.83 22.51 -28.93
CA ILE A 101 15.51 22.99 -27.73
C ILE A 101 15.37 21.99 -26.58
N THR A 102 16.44 21.77 -25.81
CA THR A 102 16.51 20.86 -24.66
C THR A 102 15.42 21.24 -23.64
N LEU A 103 14.36 20.42 -23.62
CA LEU A 103 13.10 20.62 -22.91
C LEU A 103 13.28 20.94 -21.40
N THR A 104 14.37 20.46 -20.81
CA THR A 104 14.73 20.65 -19.40
C THR A 104 15.18 22.07 -19.09
N THR A 105 16.00 22.68 -19.95
CA THR A 105 16.54 24.03 -19.75
C THR A 105 15.45 25.09 -19.90
N GLN A 106 14.51 24.91 -20.83
CA GLN A 106 13.40 25.85 -21.02
C GLN A 106 12.36 25.77 -19.90
N VAL A 107 11.96 24.57 -19.45
CA VAL A 107 11.04 24.44 -18.31
C VAL A 107 11.65 25.08 -17.06
N TYR A 108 12.96 24.88 -16.83
CA TYR A 108 13.68 25.52 -15.73
C TYR A 108 13.78 27.05 -15.87
N GLN A 109 14.19 27.57 -17.04
CA GLN A 109 14.28 29.00 -17.29
C GLN A 109 12.90 29.68 -17.26
N TYR A 110 11.87 28.99 -17.73
CA TYR A 110 10.47 29.40 -17.63
C TYR A 110 10.02 29.47 -16.17
N LEU A 111 10.26 28.41 -15.39
CA LEU A 111 9.94 28.37 -13.96
C LEU A 111 10.67 29.48 -13.20
N ARG A 112 11.94 29.73 -13.53
CA ARG A 112 12.76 30.80 -12.94
C ARG A 112 12.28 32.21 -13.34
N GLY A 113 11.85 32.39 -14.59
CA GLY A 113 11.27 33.65 -15.09
C GLY A 113 9.85 33.93 -14.54
N HIS A 114 9.07 32.87 -14.31
CA HIS A 114 7.72 32.94 -13.76
C HIS A 114 7.68 32.94 -12.23
N GLN A 115 8.78 32.58 -11.58
CA GLN A 115 8.95 32.74 -10.12
C GLN A 115 8.74 34.19 -9.66
N GLN A 116 8.92 35.15 -10.56
CA GLN A 116 8.68 36.58 -10.31
C GLN A 116 7.27 37.06 -10.72
N ARG A 117 6.46 36.25 -11.42
CA ARG A 117 5.24 36.73 -12.13
C ARG A 117 3.93 35.96 -11.88
N THR A 118 3.80 35.22 -10.79
CA THR A 118 2.69 35.35 -9.80
C THR A 118 2.58 34.08 -8.95
N ASP A 119 2.72 34.23 -7.63
CA ASP A 119 2.33 33.21 -6.65
C ASP A 119 0.89 32.70 -6.87
N ASP A 120 0.04 33.49 -7.52
CA ASP A 120 -1.37 33.21 -7.73
C ASP A 120 -1.64 32.07 -8.73
N ASP A 121 -0.79 31.88 -9.75
CA ASP A 121 -0.87 30.73 -10.67
C ASP A 121 -0.66 29.41 -9.91
N TRP A 122 0.43 29.36 -9.14
CA TRP A 122 0.80 28.21 -8.31
C TRP A 122 -0.22 27.96 -7.20
N ARG A 123 -0.71 29.01 -6.53
CA ARG A 123 -1.80 28.90 -5.56
C ARG A 123 -3.07 28.36 -6.19
N SER A 124 -3.39 28.73 -7.43
CA SER A 124 -4.59 28.23 -8.13
C SER A 124 -4.50 26.74 -8.43
N ILE A 125 -3.34 26.24 -8.85
CA ILE A 125 -3.07 24.80 -9.00
C ILE A 125 -3.09 24.11 -7.64
N GLN A 126 -2.49 24.70 -6.62
CA GLN A 126 -2.50 24.15 -5.27
C GLN A 126 -3.93 23.98 -4.75
N ARG A 127 -4.80 24.99 -4.95
CA ARG A 127 -6.23 24.93 -4.61
C ARG A 127 -6.94 23.81 -5.37
N LEU A 128 -6.70 23.69 -6.68
CA LEU A 128 -7.23 22.58 -7.49
C LEU A 128 -6.82 21.22 -6.90
N CYS A 129 -5.55 21.06 -6.54
CA CYS A 129 -5.01 19.79 -6.02
C CYS A 129 -5.47 19.46 -4.60
N LYS A 130 -5.92 20.47 -3.84
CA LYS A 130 -6.44 20.34 -2.46
C LYS A 130 -7.95 20.08 -2.39
N LEU A 131 -8.65 20.00 -3.53
CA LEU A 131 -10.08 19.73 -3.51
C LEU A 131 -10.40 18.38 -2.87
N LYS A 132 -11.41 18.36 -2.00
CA LYS A 132 -11.95 17.12 -1.39
C LYS A 132 -12.40 16.10 -2.44
N TYR A 133 -12.72 16.54 -3.66
CA TYR A 133 -13.06 15.65 -4.76
C TYR A 133 -11.97 14.59 -5.00
N TRP A 134 -10.69 14.96 -4.95
CA TRP A 134 -9.56 14.06 -5.20
C TRP A 134 -9.28 13.10 -4.05
N THR A 135 -9.78 13.39 -2.84
CA THR A 135 -9.59 12.50 -1.70
C THR A 135 -10.58 11.35 -1.70
N ARG A 136 -11.69 11.43 -2.44
CA ARG A 136 -12.71 10.37 -2.49
C ARG A 136 -12.19 9.13 -3.20
N LYS A 137 -12.51 7.94 -2.68
CA LYS A 137 -12.11 6.65 -3.26
C LYS A 137 -12.76 6.37 -4.62
N TRP A 138 -14.07 6.58 -4.73
CA TRP A 138 -14.83 6.31 -5.95
C TRP A 138 -14.39 7.13 -7.16
N THR A 139 -13.89 8.34 -6.94
CA THR A 139 -13.29 9.21 -7.96
C THR A 139 -12.16 8.52 -8.74
N ILE A 140 -11.47 7.55 -8.13
CA ILE A 140 -10.35 6.84 -8.76
C ILE A 140 -10.85 6.03 -9.95
N GLN A 141 -11.91 5.25 -9.75
CA GLN A 141 -12.53 4.45 -10.81
C GLN A 141 -13.11 5.36 -11.90
N GLU A 142 -13.85 6.40 -11.50
CA GLU A 142 -14.45 7.37 -12.42
C GLU A 142 -13.40 8.01 -13.33
N LEU A 143 -12.28 8.45 -12.74
CA LEU A 143 -11.19 9.07 -13.48
C LEU A 143 -10.43 8.07 -14.34
N VAL A 144 -10.02 6.92 -13.80
CA VAL A 144 -9.17 5.97 -14.54
C VAL A 144 -9.94 5.33 -15.70
N MET A 145 -11.23 5.02 -15.53
CA MET A 145 -12.04 4.37 -16.56
C MET A 145 -12.66 5.33 -17.59
N ALA A 146 -12.73 6.63 -17.30
CA ALA A 146 -13.30 7.60 -18.24
C ALA A 146 -12.50 7.65 -19.55
N ARG A 147 -13.18 7.71 -20.70
CA ARG A 147 -12.50 7.89 -21.99
C ARG A 147 -11.95 9.31 -22.13
N THR A 148 -12.80 10.29 -21.83
CA THR A 148 -12.44 11.70 -21.84
C THR A 148 -12.82 12.33 -20.50
N VAL A 149 -11.92 13.17 -20.00
CA VAL A 149 -12.12 13.92 -18.75
C VAL A 149 -11.81 15.38 -19.04
N VAL A 150 -12.75 16.25 -18.71
CA VAL A 150 -12.57 17.71 -18.80
C VAL A 150 -12.64 18.28 -17.39
N LEU A 151 -11.58 18.97 -16.99
CA LEU A 151 -11.54 19.68 -15.73
C LEU A 151 -12.12 21.07 -15.93
N ARG A 152 -13.19 21.37 -15.18
CA ARG A 152 -13.81 22.67 -15.16
C ARG A 152 -13.53 23.39 -13.86
N ALA A 153 -12.74 24.44 -13.99
CA ALA A 153 -12.37 25.39 -12.97
C ALA A 153 -13.18 26.66 -13.22
N GLY A 154 -14.26 26.94 -12.50
CA GLY A 154 -15.10 28.13 -12.77
C GLY A 154 -15.61 28.19 -14.22
N ASN A 155 -15.17 29.21 -14.97
CA ASN A 155 -15.46 29.39 -16.41
C ASN A 155 -14.36 28.84 -17.33
N ALA A 156 -13.27 28.31 -16.76
CA ALA A 156 -12.18 27.72 -17.49
C ALA A 156 -12.38 26.21 -17.60
N GLU A 157 -12.15 25.68 -18.80
CA GLU A 157 -12.16 24.25 -19.09
C GLU A 157 -10.84 23.84 -19.76
N PHE A 158 -10.30 22.72 -19.35
CA PHE A 158 -9.11 22.12 -19.96
C PHE A 158 -9.18 20.60 -19.89
N PRO A 159 -8.64 19.90 -20.90
CA PRO A 159 -8.61 18.45 -20.91
C PRO A 159 -7.70 17.91 -19.80
N MET A 160 -8.05 16.77 -19.24
CA MET A 160 -7.25 16.09 -18.23
C MET A 160 -5.84 15.75 -18.73
N THR A 161 -5.67 15.50 -20.03
CA THR A 161 -4.36 15.23 -20.66
C THR A 161 -3.36 16.37 -20.46
N ASP A 162 -3.82 17.62 -20.42
CA ASP A 162 -2.95 18.76 -20.12
C ASP A 162 -2.47 18.69 -18.66
N PHE A 163 -3.37 18.32 -17.74
CA PHE A 163 -3.04 18.16 -16.32
C PHE A 163 -2.13 16.97 -16.04
N GLU A 164 -2.35 15.85 -16.73
CA GLU A 164 -1.49 14.66 -16.70
C GLU A 164 -0.07 14.99 -17.16
N THR A 165 0.04 15.72 -18.28
CA THR A 165 1.33 16.17 -18.82
C THR A 165 2.05 17.09 -17.84
N PHE A 166 1.32 18.05 -17.26
CA PHE A 166 1.83 18.91 -16.21
C PHE A 166 2.36 18.10 -15.01
N CYS A 167 1.56 17.19 -14.43
CA CYS A 167 1.98 16.36 -13.31
C CYS A 167 3.16 15.45 -13.64
N TYR A 168 3.22 14.90 -14.86
CA TYR A 168 4.34 14.08 -15.33
C TYR A 168 5.63 14.87 -15.35
N GLN A 169 5.62 16.08 -15.91
CA GLN A 169 6.79 16.95 -15.92
C GLN A 169 7.24 17.31 -14.50
N LEU A 170 6.29 17.60 -13.60
CA LEU A 170 6.61 17.90 -12.20
C LEU A 170 7.36 16.78 -11.48
N ARG A 171 7.19 15.52 -11.89
CA ARG A 171 7.83 14.35 -11.25
C ARG A 171 9.18 13.96 -11.82
N ARG A 172 9.59 14.52 -12.95
CA ARG A 172 10.86 14.13 -13.58
C ARG A 172 12.03 14.39 -12.62
N ALA A 173 13.00 13.47 -12.60
CA ALA A 173 14.13 13.49 -11.68
C ALA A 173 15.02 14.72 -11.86
N ASP A 174 15.23 15.13 -13.12
CA ASP A 174 15.95 16.37 -13.48
C ASP A 174 15.33 17.62 -12.84
N MET A 175 14.00 17.72 -12.84
CA MET A 175 13.28 18.79 -12.14
C MET A 175 13.48 18.66 -10.63
N ASN A 176 13.32 17.46 -10.05
CA ASN A 176 13.51 17.26 -8.61
C ASN A 176 14.89 17.73 -8.14
N GLU A 177 15.95 17.34 -8.83
CA GLU A 177 17.34 17.72 -8.50
C GLU A 177 17.55 19.24 -8.56
N GLN A 178 17.05 19.88 -9.62
CA GLN A 178 17.15 21.33 -9.79
C GLN A 178 16.38 22.09 -8.70
N PHE A 179 15.23 21.58 -8.24
CA PHE A 179 14.44 22.18 -7.17
C PHE A 179 14.92 21.83 -5.76
N GLN A 180 15.71 20.77 -5.58
CA GLN A 180 16.19 20.35 -4.26
C GLN A 180 17.02 21.44 -3.57
N GLY A 181 17.80 22.23 -4.31
CA GLY A 181 18.63 23.32 -3.76
C GLY A 181 17.92 24.64 -3.49
N LEU A 182 16.72 24.86 -4.03
CA LEU A 182 16.00 26.14 -3.89
C LEU A 182 15.21 26.18 -2.57
N ASN A 183 15.18 27.31 -1.85
CA ASN A 183 14.30 27.49 -0.67
C ASN A 183 13.25 28.57 -0.94
N THR A 184 12.31 28.26 -1.82
CA THR A 184 11.35 29.25 -2.35
C THR A 184 9.91 28.84 -2.01
N PRO A 185 8.97 29.80 -1.86
CA PRO A 185 7.55 29.50 -1.68
C PRO A 185 6.99 28.58 -2.78
N ALA A 186 7.43 28.81 -4.03
CA ALA A 186 7.09 27.98 -5.17
C ALA A 186 7.49 26.50 -4.96
N LYS A 187 8.66 26.21 -4.37
CA LYS A 187 9.06 24.84 -4.04
C LYS A 187 8.09 24.16 -3.07
N ARG A 188 7.62 24.88 -2.05
CA ARG A 188 6.65 24.31 -1.08
C ARG A 188 5.32 23.99 -1.77
N ILE A 189 4.86 24.87 -2.65
CA ILE A 189 3.66 24.63 -3.46
C ILE A 189 3.88 23.43 -4.39
N TRP A 190 5.01 23.39 -5.08
CA TRP A 190 5.41 22.28 -5.95
C TRP A 190 5.40 20.95 -5.20
N GLN A 191 6.04 20.86 -4.02
CA GLN A 191 6.02 19.66 -3.18
C GLN A 191 4.59 19.26 -2.77
N THR A 192 3.75 20.26 -2.45
CA THR A 192 2.35 20.03 -2.10
C THR A 192 1.57 19.46 -3.27
N VAL A 193 1.73 20.03 -4.47
CA VAL A 193 1.07 19.57 -5.70
C VAL A 193 1.53 18.17 -6.06
N ASN A 194 2.83 17.92 -6.04
CA ASN A 194 3.41 16.63 -6.42
C ASN A 194 2.94 15.47 -5.50
N ARG A 195 2.79 15.76 -4.19
CA ARG A 195 2.30 14.81 -3.18
C ARG A 195 0.77 14.76 -3.08
N SER A 196 0.04 15.58 -3.84
CA SER A 196 -1.41 15.64 -3.76
C SER A 196 -2.08 14.39 -4.35
N PRO A 197 -3.29 14.01 -3.86
CA PRO A 197 -4.09 12.96 -4.48
C PRO A 197 -4.40 13.26 -5.96
N ALA A 198 -4.63 14.52 -6.33
CA ALA A 198 -4.89 14.93 -7.71
C ALA A 198 -3.75 14.55 -8.66
N SER A 199 -2.51 14.90 -8.29
CA SER A 199 -1.32 14.58 -9.08
C SER A 199 -1.10 13.07 -9.18
N ARG A 200 -1.25 12.35 -8.06
CA ARG A 200 -1.14 10.89 -8.03
C ARG A 200 -2.15 10.23 -8.97
N LEU A 201 -3.41 10.68 -8.98
CA LEU A 201 -4.45 10.14 -9.86
C LEU A 201 -4.25 10.50 -11.33
N ALA A 202 -3.78 11.72 -11.63
CA ALA A 202 -3.42 12.10 -12.98
C ALA A 202 -2.32 11.18 -13.55
N LEU A 203 -1.28 10.93 -12.76
CA LEU A 203 -0.19 10.04 -13.15
C LEU A 203 -0.63 8.58 -13.26
N GLN A 204 -1.48 8.12 -12.32
CA GLN A 204 -2.05 6.79 -12.38
C GLN A 204 -2.88 6.58 -13.65
N ARG A 205 -3.69 7.57 -14.03
CA ARG A 205 -4.46 7.54 -15.27
C ARG A 205 -3.54 7.52 -16.50
N LEU A 206 -2.53 8.40 -16.54
CA LEU A 206 -1.57 8.45 -17.64
C LEU A 206 -0.83 7.12 -17.82
N GLU A 207 -0.38 6.50 -16.72
CA GLU A 207 0.27 5.19 -16.75
C GLU A 207 -0.70 4.09 -17.19
N ALA A 208 -1.97 4.12 -16.76
CA ALA A 208 -2.97 3.14 -17.20
C ALA A 208 -3.31 3.25 -18.70
N GLN A 209 -3.12 4.42 -19.32
CA GLN A 209 -3.29 4.60 -20.76
C GLN A 209 -2.07 4.17 -21.58
N ARG A 210 -0.87 4.28 -20.99
CA ARG A 210 0.40 3.94 -21.65
C ARG A 210 0.80 2.48 -21.47
N SER A 211 0.41 1.89 -20.34
CA SER A 211 0.76 0.53 -19.97
C SER A 211 -0.41 -0.40 -20.25
N ASN A 212 -0.16 -1.47 -21.00
CA ASN A 212 -1.08 -2.60 -21.11
C ASN A 212 -0.98 -3.54 -19.91
N ARG A 213 -0.06 -3.28 -18.96
CA ARG A 213 0.08 -4.12 -17.78
C ARG A 213 -1.10 -3.87 -16.83
N PRO A 214 -1.91 -4.90 -16.51
CA PRO A 214 -2.93 -4.78 -15.49
C PRO A 214 -2.26 -4.46 -14.14
N ARG A 215 -2.88 -3.54 -13.39
CA ARG A 215 -2.46 -3.24 -12.02
C ARG A 215 -2.98 -4.32 -11.10
N THR A 216 -2.19 -4.68 -10.10
CA THR A 216 -2.66 -5.57 -9.04
C THR A 216 -3.54 -4.79 -8.06
N LEU A 217 -4.51 -5.45 -7.43
CA LEU A 217 -5.33 -4.91 -6.37
C LEU A 217 -4.46 -4.45 -5.21
N TYR A 218 -3.39 -5.19 -4.90
CA TYR A 218 -2.38 -4.75 -3.94
C TYR A 218 -1.82 -3.36 -4.26
N GLU A 219 -1.28 -3.17 -5.47
CA GLU A 219 -0.71 -1.88 -5.90
C GLU A 219 -1.76 -0.78 -5.86
N LEU A 220 -3.00 -1.08 -6.27
CA LEU A 220 -4.10 -0.12 -6.25
C LEU A 220 -4.45 0.32 -4.83
N VAL A 221 -4.63 -0.63 -3.91
CA VAL A 221 -4.97 -0.37 -2.50
C VAL A 221 -3.84 0.36 -1.81
N GLU A 222 -2.59 -0.06 -1.99
CA GLU A 222 -1.42 0.58 -1.38
C GLU A 222 -1.27 2.03 -1.85
N ASN A 223 -1.29 2.26 -3.17
CA ASN A 223 -1.11 3.59 -3.75
C ASN A 223 -2.23 4.56 -3.36
N ASN A 224 -3.45 4.05 -3.10
CA ASN A 224 -4.62 4.85 -2.83
C ASN A 224 -5.12 4.74 -1.38
N ARG A 225 -4.32 4.19 -0.45
CA ARG A 225 -4.75 3.94 0.92
C ARG A 225 -5.28 5.19 1.65
N ASP A 226 -4.71 6.35 1.34
CA ASP A 226 -5.07 7.64 1.97
C ASP A 226 -6.37 8.25 1.41
N ASN A 227 -6.89 7.72 0.29
CA ASN A 227 -8.19 8.15 -0.21
C ASN A 227 -9.31 7.70 0.75
N GLN A 228 -10.26 8.58 0.97
CA GLN A 228 -11.36 8.46 1.92
C GLN A 228 -12.59 7.81 1.28
N CYS A 229 -13.27 6.96 2.04
CA CYS A 229 -14.61 6.46 1.75
C CYS A 229 -15.40 6.34 3.05
N GLN A 230 -16.72 6.38 2.95
CA GLN A 230 -17.61 6.23 4.10
C GLN A 230 -17.75 4.76 4.50
N VAL A 231 -17.83 3.87 3.51
CA VAL A 231 -17.91 2.43 3.73
C VAL A 231 -16.51 1.84 3.69
N HIS A 232 -16.08 1.17 4.77
CA HIS A 232 -14.70 0.70 4.91
C HIS A 232 -14.28 -0.30 3.82
N CYS A 233 -15.18 -1.17 3.37
CA CYS A 233 -14.87 -2.13 2.29
C CYS A 233 -14.61 -1.45 0.94
N ASP A 234 -15.06 -0.21 0.72
CA ASP A 234 -14.77 0.52 -0.51
C ASP A 234 -13.28 0.84 -0.66
N HIS A 235 -12.48 0.77 0.41
CA HIS A 235 -11.01 0.83 0.29
C HIS A 235 -10.45 -0.22 -0.67
N VAL A 236 -11.18 -1.34 -0.85
CA VAL A 236 -10.86 -2.42 -1.78
C VAL A 236 -11.85 -2.45 -2.95
N TYR A 237 -13.15 -2.47 -2.68
CA TYR A 237 -14.16 -2.74 -3.70
C TYR A 237 -14.30 -1.63 -4.75
N ALA A 238 -14.05 -0.36 -4.39
CA ALA A 238 -14.03 0.73 -5.37
C ALA A 238 -12.82 0.66 -6.33
N LEU A 239 -11.79 -0.13 -5.99
CA LEU A 239 -10.58 -0.30 -6.79
C LEU A 239 -10.57 -1.62 -7.57
N TYR A 240 -11.38 -2.58 -7.13
CA TYR A 240 -11.44 -3.93 -7.69
C TYR A 240 -11.69 -3.95 -9.21
N SER A 241 -12.54 -3.06 -9.74
CA SER A 241 -12.81 -3.02 -11.19
C SER A 241 -11.57 -2.67 -12.03
N LEU A 242 -10.52 -2.14 -11.39
CA LEU A 242 -9.25 -1.75 -12.01
C LEU A 242 -8.19 -2.87 -11.93
N ALA A 243 -8.42 -3.96 -11.19
CA ALA A 243 -7.46 -5.05 -10.93
C ALA A 243 -7.31 -6.05 -12.10
N GLY A 244 -7.57 -5.62 -13.33
CA GLY A 244 -7.40 -6.44 -14.53
C GLY A 244 -8.32 -7.67 -14.59
N GLU A 245 -7.82 -8.76 -15.19
CA GLU A 245 -8.58 -9.98 -15.49
C GLU A 245 -8.84 -10.85 -14.25
N HIS A 246 -7.92 -10.83 -13.28
CA HIS A 246 -8.04 -11.64 -12.06
C HIS A 246 -9.26 -11.28 -11.24
N ARG A 247 -9.84 -10.09 -11.45
CA ARG A 247 -11.02 -9.62 -10.71
C ARG A 247 -12.08 -10.72 -10.54
N ARG A 248 -12.38 -11.53 -11.56
CA ARG A 248 -13.37 -12.62 -11.49
C ARG A 248 -13.24 -13.59 -10.30
N TYR A 249 -12.07 -13.67 -9.66
CA TYR A 249 -11.79 -14.54 -8.51
C TYR A 249 -12.08 -13.91 -7.14
N LEU A 250 -12.37 -12.61 -7.05
CA LEU A 250 -12.79 -11.98 -5.80
C LEU A 250 -14.29 -11.67 -5.84
N ASN A 251 -15.05 -12.35 -4.99
CA ASN A 251 -16.47 -12.09 -4.82
C ASN A 251 -16.70 -10.79 -4.02
N ILE A 252 -17.49 -9.86 -4.57
CA ILE A 252 -17.83 -8.61 -3.87
C ILE A 252 -19.07 -8.86 -3.03
N ASP A 253 -18.89 -8.91 -1.71
CA ASP A 253 -19.99 -9.02 -0.76
C ASP A 253 -19.95 -7.91 0.30
N TYR A 254 -20.89 -6.97 0.18
CA TYR A 254 -21.06 -5.89 1.14
C TYR A 254 -21.70 -6.36 2.46
N ALA A 255 -22.30 -7.55 2.52
CA ALA A 255 -22.82 -8.13 3.75
C ALA A 255 -21.75 -8.91 4.55
N ALA A 256 -20.62 -9.26 3.92
CA ALA A 256 -19.54 -9.99 4.56
C ALA A 256 -18.98 -9.28 5.80
N SER A 257 -18.54 -10.05 6.80
CA SER A 257 -17.88 -9.48 7.99
C SER A 257 -16.52 -8.87 7.62
N PRO A 258 -15.99 -7.91 8.42
CA PRO A 258 -14.67 -7.34 8.16
C PRO A 258 -13.54 -8.40 8.05
N VAL A 259 -13.59 -9.46 8.85
CA VAL A 259 -12.61 -10.56 8.80
C VAL A 259 -12.80 -11.42 7.55
N GLN A 260 -14.03 -11.73 7.16
CA GLN A 260 -14.27 -12.45 5.91
C GLN A 260 -13.69 -11.69 4.73
N ARG A 261 -13.94 -10.38 4.63
CA ARG A 261 -13.35 -9.54 3.57
C ARG A 261 -11.82 -9.51 3.62
N LEU A 262 -11.23 -9.44 4.81
CA LEU A 262 -9.77 -9.53 4.97
C LEU A 262 -9.23 -10.86 4.42
N VAL A 263 -9.86 -11.98 4.77
CA VAL A 263 -9.49 -13.33 4.30
C VAL A 263 -9.63 -13.45 2.79
N ASP A 264 -10.77 -13.03 2.24
CA ASP A 264 -11.05 -13.09 0.80
C ASP A 264 -10.03 -12.28 -0.01
N VAL A 265 -9.73 -11.07 0.44
CA VAL A 265 -8.76 -10.20 -0.24
C VAL A 265 -7.35 -10.76 -0.12
N LEU A 266 -6.96 -11.30 1.03
CA LEU A 266 -5.63 -11.91 1.20
C LEU A 266 -5.48 -13.14 0.31
N ASN A 267 -6.44 -14.07 0.35
CA ASN A 267 -6.46 -15.23 -0.53
C ASN A 267 -6.41 -14.82 -2.00
N PHE A 268 -7.16 -13.78 -2.37
CA PHE A 268 -7.18 -13.28 -3.73
C PHE A 268 -5.79 -12.81 -4.18
N VAL A 269 -5.14 -11.92 -3.41
CA VAL A 269 -3.85 -11.36 -3.82
C VAL A 269 -2.71 -12.38 -3.74
N THR A 270 -2.77 -13.37 -2.85
CA THR A 270 -1.75 -14.42 -2.77
C THR A 270 -1.91 -15.43 -3.89
N ASN A 271 -3.13 -15.89 -4.16
CA ASN A 271 -3.38 -17.02 -5.05
C ASN A 271 -3.54 -16.60 -6.51
N HIS A 272 -4.05 -15.39 -6.77
CA HIS A 272 -4.34 -14.93 -8.14
C HIS A 272 -3.44 -13.79 -8.62
N GLU A 273 -2.92 -12.95 -7.73
CA GLU A 273 -1.99 -11.87 -8.09
C GLU A 273 -0.52 -12.20 -7.80
N GLN A 274 -0.25 -13.39 -7.24
CA GLN A 274 1.09 -13.87 -6.88
C GLN A 274 1.87 -12.88 -6.01
N MET A 275 1.19 -12.26 -5.04
CA MET A 275 1.84 -11.34 -4.11
C MET A 275 3.07 -12.00 -3.47
N PRO A 276 4.25 -11.37 -3.52
CA PRO A 276 5.44 -11.90 -2.86
C PRO A 276 5.16 -12.15 -1.36
N PRO A 277 5.50 -13.32 -0.81
CA PRO A 277 5.32 -13.66 0.60
C PRO A 277 5.82 -12.58 1.59
N ALA A 278 6.92 -11.91 1.25
CA ALA A 278 7.50 -10.81 2.02
C ALA A 278 6.57 -9.59 2.18
N LYS A 279 5.58 -9.40 1.30
CA LYS A 279 4.63 -8.27 1.33
C LYS A 279 3.29 -8.60 1.99
N VAL A 280 2.99 -9.89 2.18
CA VAL A 280 1.68 -10.35 2.68
C VAL A 280 1.37 -9.76 4.06
N VAL A 281 2.36 -9.75 4.97
CA VAL A 281 2.17 -9.24 6.34
C VAL A 281 1.92 -7.74 6.36
N SER A 282 2.71 -6.95 5.62
CA SER A 282 2.55 -5.50 5.57
C SER A 282 1.21 -5.13 4.92
N PHE A 283 0.79 -5.88 3.91
CA PHE A 283 -0.52 -5.70 3.29
C PHE A 283 -1.68 -6.10 4.20
N ALA A 284 -1.61 -7.24 4.89
CA ALA A 284 -2.62 -7.66 5.87
C ALA A 284 -2.81 -6.59 6.96
N ASN A 285 -1.72 -6.06 7.51
CA ASN A 285 -1.76 -4.97 8.50
C ASN A 285 -2.34 -3.66 7.92
N MET A 286 -2.14 -3.40 6.63
CA MET A 286 -2.80 -2.29 5.95
C MET A 286 -4.30 -2.52 5.84
N LEU A 287 -4.73 -3.70 5.38
CA LEU A 287 -6.13 -4.06 5.23
C LEU A 287 -6.89 -4.04 6.56
N ILE A 288 -6.32 -4.59 7.64
CA ILE A 288 -6.92 -4.54 8.99
C ILE A 288 -7.30 -3.10 9.37
N ARG A 289 -6.43 -2.13 9.08
CA ARG A 289 -6.70 -0.71 9.38
C ARG A 289 -7.74 -0.10 8.44
N LEU A 290 -7.64 -0.37 7.14
CA LEU A 290 -8.53 0.19 6.14
C LEU A 290 -9.96 -0.36 6.26
N LEU A 291 -10.09 -1.64 6.57
CA LEU A 291 -11.35 -2.35 6.76
C LEU A 291 -11.92 -2.22 8.18
N LYS A 292 -11.20 -1.53 9.09
CA LYS A 292 -11.55 -1.39 10.51
C LYS A 292 -11.84 -2.72 11.19
N VAL A 293 -10.94 -3.69 11.00
CA VAL A 293 -11.02 -4.99 11.67
C VAL A 293 -10.50 -4.83 13.10
N HIS A 294 -11.35 -5.05 14.10
CA HIS A 294 -11.00 -4.98 15.51
C HIS A 294 -10.47 -6.33 16.02
N ASN A 295 -9.81 -6.32 17.19
CA ASN A 295 -9.30 -7.56 17.80
C ASN A 295 -10.42 -8.55 18.13
N ASP A 296 -11.61 -8.06 18.51
CA ASP A 296 -12.76 -8.93 18.79
C ASP A 296 -13.29 -9.58 17.51
N ASP A 297 -13.27 -8.86 16.37
CA ASP A 297 -13.57 -9.45 15.07
C ASP A 297 -12.59 -10.57 14.73
N LEU A 298 -11.28 -10.33 14.91
CA LEU A 298 -10.23 -11.33 14.66
C LEU A 298 -10.39 -12.57 15.54
N ARG A 299 -10.81 -12.39 16.81
CA ARG A 299 -11.11 -13.50 17.73
C ARG A 299 -12.34 -14.28 17.27
N ALA A 300 -13.43 -13.59 16.92
CA ALA A 300 -14.65 -14.21 16.44
C ALA A 300 -14.44 -14.93 15.09
N GLY A 301 -13.64 -14.35 14.20
CA GLY A 301 -13.29 -14.88 12.90
C GLY A 301 -12.05 -15.78 12.89
N HIS A 302 -11.59 -16.29 14.04
CA HIS A 302 -10.36 -17.09 14.13
C HIS A 302 -10.38 -18.30 13.19
N ALA A 303 -11.51 -19.02 13.11
CA ALA A 303 -11.67 -20.16 12.21
C ALA A 303 -11.48 -19.79 10.73
N LEU A 304 -11.93 -18.59 10.31
CA LEU A 304 -11.73 -18.10 8.95
C LEU A 304 -10.26 -17.77 8.70
N LEU A 305 -9.58 -17.14 9.65
CA LEU A 305 -8.16 -16.83 9.56
C LEU A 305 -7.30 -18.09 9.49
N GLN A 306 -7.73 -19.21 10.08
CA GLN A 306 -7.04 -20.50 9.95
C GLN A 306 -7.10 -21.06 8.53
N THR A 307 -8.07 -20.64 7.70
CA THR A 307 -8.12 -21.04 6.28
C THR A 307 -7.07 -20.33 5.43
N LEU A 308 -6.45 -19.25 5.95
CA LEU A 308 -5.35 -18.55 5.28
C LEU A 308 -4.05 -19.35 5.41
N TRP A 309 -3.68 -20.03 4.33
CA TRP A 309 -2.39 -20.70 4.16
C TRP A 309 -1.30 -19.69 3.78
N LEU A 310 -1.05 -18.71 4.65
CA LEU A 310 -0.01 -17.71 4.41
C LEU A 310 1.36 -18.30 4.71
N THR A 311 2.21 -18.29 3.68
CA THR A 311 3.64 -18.53 3.81
C THR A 311 4.36 -17.21 4.00
N ILE A 312 5.18 -17.09 5.05
CA ILE A 312 5.99 -15.89 5.29
C ILE A 312 7.47 -16.27 5.40
N PRO A 313 8.34 -15.63 4.61
CA PRO A 313 9.78 -15.87 4.68
C PRO A 313 10.36 -15.19 5.92
N ALA A 314 11.19 -15.92 6.65
CA ALA A 314 12.01 -15.38 7.72
C ALA A 314 13.48 -15.47 7.32
N THR A 315 14.21 -14.37 7.51
CA THR A 315 15.68 -14.35 7.40
C THR A 315 16.27 -14.64 8.78
N ILE A 316 17.15 -15.64 8.85
CA ILE A 316 17.93 -15.91 10.06
C ILE A 316 19.11 -14.94 10.08
N LEU A 317 19.18 -14.08 11.09
CA LEU A 317 20.27 -13.11 11.25
C LEU A 317 21.49 -13.70 11.96
N GLY A 318 21.28 -14.71 12.81
CA GLY A 318 22.32 -15.39 13.58
C GLY A 318 21.77 -15.91 14.91
N THR A 319 22.68 -16.29 15.82
CA THR A 319 22.34 -16.72 17.18
C THR A 319 22.61 -15.60 18.19
N ALA A 320 21.80 -15.52 19.24
CA ALA A 320 21.95 -14.56 20.31
C ALA A 320 23.10 -14.95 21.24
N GLU A 321 23.90 -13.96 21.62
CA GLU A 321 24.91 -14.04 22.67
C GLU A 321 24.57 -13.01 23.76
N LEU A 322 24.47 -13.47 25.00
CA LEU A 322 24.24 -12.56 26.11
C LEU A 322 25.49 -11.70 26.36
N ARG A 323 25.29 -10.40 26.48
CA ARG A 323 26.35 -9.41 26.74
C ARG A 323 25.96 -8.55 27.94
N GLN A 324 26.97 -8.00 28.59
CA GLN A 324 26.74 -6.94 29.57
C GLN A 324 26.30 -5.67 28.83
N GLU A 325 25.36 -4.95 29.43
CA GLU A 325 24.84 -3.71 28.85
C GLU A 325 25.94 -2.65 28.75
N THR A 326 26.03 -2.05 27.56
CA THR A 326 26.91 -0.90 27.33
C THR A 326 26.15 0.40 27.59
N GLN A 327 26.89 1.49 27.85
CA GLN A 327 26.29 2.82 28.00
C GLN A 327 25.47 3.25 26.77
N THR A 328 25.88 2.82 25.57
CA THR A 328 25.14 3.08 24.33
C THR A 328 23.77 2.39 24.33
N ILE A 329 23.72 1.14 24.76
CA ILE A 329 22.47 0.36 24.85
C ILE A 329 21.55 0.92 25.95
N LEU A 330 22.12 1.33 27.09
CA LEU A 330 21.36 2.01 28.14
C LEU A 330 20.71 3.32 27.65
N LYS A 331 21.38 4.07 26.76
CA LYS A 331 20.78 5.24 26.10
C LYS A 331 19.67 4.83 25.13
N ALA A 332 19.92 3.84 24.27
CA ALA A 332 18.92 3.35 23.32
C ALA A 332 17.65 2.83 24.00
N ARG A 333 17.80 2.09 25.12
CA ARG A 333 16.72 1.59 25.97
C ARG A 333 15.75 2.69 26.43
N LYS A 334 16.26 3.90 26.69
CA LYS A 334 15.43 5.06 27.09
C LYS A 334 14.63 5.64 25.93
N ALA A 335 15.12 5.49 24.70
CA ALA A 335 14.51 6.03 23.49
C ALA A 335 13.45 5.10 22.88
N ILE A 336 13.50 3.80 23.15
CA ILE A 336 12.55 2.83 22.57
C ILE A 336 11.23 2.74 23.34
N LYS A 337 10.17 2.39 22.61
CA LYS A 337 8.85 2.10 23.19
C LYS A 337 8.86 0.71 23.84
N PRO A 338 8.28 0.53 25.04
CA PRO A 338 8.11 -0.81 25.61
C PRO A 338 7.24 -1.67 24.68
N PHE A 339 7.50 -2.97 24.63
CA PHE A 339 6.62 -3.89 23.93
C PHE A 339 5.43 -4.28 24.82
N GLY A 340 4.25 -4.34 24.22
CA GLY A 340 3.12 -5.04 24.84
C GLY A 340 3.38 -6.54 24.96
N ALA A 341 2.66 -7.19 25.88
CA ALA A 341 2.66 -8.65 26.05
C ALA A 341 2.49 -9.36 24.71
N MET A 342 3.29 -10.38 24.47
CA MET A 342 3.24 -11.20 23.27
C MET A 342 3.00 -12.66 23.65
N PRO A 343 2.06 -13.37 23.01
CA PRO A 343 1.92 -14.80 23.21
C PRO A 343 3.11 -15.55 22.61
N ILE A 344 3.47 -16.67 23.22
CA ILE A 344 4.50 -17.57 22.69
C ILE A 344 3.88 -18.38 21.56
N TYR A 345 4.53 -18.38 20.40
CA TYR A 345 4.10 -19.17 19.25
C TYR A 345 5.02 -20.36 19.06
N THR A 346 4.50 -21.57 19.19
CA THR A 346 5.26 -22.81 19.00
C THR A 346 4.93 -23.44 17.66
N PHE A 347 5.97 -23.92 16.99
CA PHE A 347 5.89 -24.54 15.68
C PHE A 347 6.70 -25.83 15.64
N SER A 348 6.27 -26.71 14.75
CA SER A 348 7.02 -27.91 14.38
C SER A 348 8.14 -27.54 13.42
N THR A 349 9.33 -28.10 13.62
CA THR A 349 10.52 -27.93 12.78
C THR A 349 10.90 -29.23 12.06
N ASP A 350 10.01 -30.23 12.07
CA ASP A 350 10.16 -31.51 11.36
C ASP A 350 10.05 -31.37 9.83
N GLN A 351 9.49 -30.26 9.36
CA GLN A 351 9.34 -29.93 7.96
C GLN A 351 10.14 -28.66 7.61
N ALA A 352 10.48 -28.50 6.32
CA ALA A 352 11.05 -27.25 5.79
C ALA A 352 10.12 -26.03 5.98
N THR A 353 8.85 -26.32 6.23
CA THR A 353 7.77 -25.38 6.41
C THR A 353 7.20 -25.54 7.82
N TRP A 354 7.32 -24.49 8.63
CA TRP A 354 7.01 -24.54 10.05
C TRP A 354 5.54 -24.21 10.23
N SER A 355 4.76 -25.22 10.62
CA SER A 355 3.34 -25.10 10.91
C SER A 355 3.12 -24.78 12.40
N SER A 356 2.21 -23.84 12.66
CA SER A 356 1.77 -23.54 14.02
C SER A 356 1.13 -24.80 14.62
N ILE A 357 1.60 -25.22 15.79
CA ILE A 357 0.93 -26.27 16.56
C ILE A 357 -0.27 -25.60 17.24
N ASP A 358 -1.47 -26.08 16.96
CA ASP A 358 -2.72 -25.53 17.50
C ASP A 358 -2.77 -25.76 19.02
N ASN A 359 -2.25 -24.80 19.76
CA ASN A 359 -2.16 -24.86 21.21
C ASN A 359 -3.18 -23.87 21.77
N GLN A 360 -4.40 -24.34 22.05
CA GLN A 360 -5.30 -23.65 22.98
C GLN A 360 -4.61 -23.32 24.32
N GLN A 361 -3.51 -24.02 24.65
CA GLN A 361 -2.65 -23.74 25.81
C GLN A 361 -1.79 -22.46 25.70
N ASN A 362 -1.48 -21.95 24.49
CA ASN A 362 -0.62 -20.77 24.33
C ASN A 362 -1.24 -19.49 24.92
N HIS A 363 -2.57 -19.44 25.05
CA HIS A 363 -3.26 -18.30 25.67
C HIS A 363 -3.09 -18.21 27.19
N ARG A 364 -2.73 -19.31 27.87
CA ARG A 364 -2.54 -19.28 29.34
C ARG A 364 -1.17 -18.76 29.76
N ASN A 365 -0.19 -18.79 28.84
CA ASN A 365 1.15 -18.27 29.08
C ASN A 365 1.32 -16.93 28.34
N MET A 366 0.49 -15.94 28.67
CA MET A 366 0.79 -14.58 28.25
C MET A 366 2.08 -14.15 28.94
N SER A 367 3.10 -13.80 28.15
CA SER A 367 4.30 -13.16 28.68
C SER A 367 3.89 -11.89 29.42
N VAL A 368 4.40 -11.71 30.64
CA VAL A 368 4.24 -10.47 31.40
C VAL A 368 4.77 -9.33 30.54
N ALA A 369 4.04 -8.22 30.47
CA ALA A 369 4.52 -7.03 29.75
C ALA A 369 5.91 -6.67 30.28
N VAL A 370 6.91 -6.71 29.41
CA VAL A 370 8.31 -6.50 29.79
C VAL A 370 8.56 -5.00 29.79
N GLY A 371 8.76 -4.43 30.97
CA GLY A 371 9.09 -3.02 31.11
C GLY A 371 10.41 -2.70 30.43
N ARG A 372 10.70 -1.41 30.19
CA ARG A 372 11.97 -1.00 29.57
C ARG A 372 13.19 -1.51 30.34
N GLN A 373 13.09 -1.63 31.66
CA GLN A 373 14.19 -2.10 32.51
C GLN A 373 14.39 -3.62 32.41
N ASP A 374 13.36 -4.35 32.01
CA ASP A 374 13.33 -5.81 32.01
C ASP A 374 13.71 -6.41 30.64
N MET A 375 13.96 -5.58 29.62
CA MET A 375 14.33 -6.08 28.29
C MET A 375 15.75 -6.66 28.32
N ALA A 376 15.94 -7.85 27.76
CA ALA A 376 17.25 -8.50 27.71
C ALA A 376 18.12 -7.92 26.59
N HIS A 377 19.38 -7.61 26.90
CA HIS A 377 20.39 -7.20 25.92
C HIS A 377 21.13 -8.42 25.36
N PHE A 378 21.32 -8.45 24.04
CA PHE A 378 22.09 -9.48 23.35
C PHE A 378 22.87 -8.91 22.16
N SER A 379 23.89 -9.63 21.71
CA SER A 379 24.53 -9.47 20.39
C SER A 379 24.17 -10.63 19.47
N ILE A 380 24.22 -10.43 18.16
CA ILE A 380 24.04 -11.51 17.19
C ILE A 380 25.43 -12.02 16.76
N ALA A 381 25.71 -13.29 17.04
CA ALA A 381 26.97 -13.94 16.75
C ALA A 381 27.40 -13.75 15.29
N GLY A 382 28.66 -13.37 15.07
CA GLY A 382 29.22 -13.14 13.73
C GLY A 382 28.80 -11.83 13.06
N THR A 383 28.10 -10.94 13.76
CA THR A 383 27.69 -9.62 13.24
C THR A 383 28.05 -8.52 14.23
N ASP A 384 27.93 -7.26 13.81
CA ASP A 384 28.02 -6.08 14.67
C ASP A 384 26.66 -5.69 15.27
N LEU A 385 25.61 -6.48 15.04
CA LEU A 385 24.26 -6.16 15.48
C LEU A 385 24.05 -6.52 16.96
N GLN A 386 23.36 -5.63 17.66
CA GLN A 386 22.93 -5.80 19.04
C GLN A 386 21.42 -5.59 19.14
N GLY A 387 20.79 -6.17 20.16
CA GLY A 387 19.36 -6.04 20.33
C GLY A 387 18.89 -5.92 21.77
N LEU A 388 17.68 -5.38 21.92
CA LEU A 388 16.94 -5.30 23.19
C LEU A 388 15.63 -6.07 23.02
N ALA A 389 15.50 -7.22 23.68
CA ALA A 389 14.37 -8.12 23.58
C ALA A 389 13.38 -7.95 24.74
N ALA A 390 12.09 -7.88 24.45
CA ALA A 390 11.02 -7.99 25.44
C ALA A 390 10.68 -9.45 25.76
N SER A 391 11.70 -10.22 26.14
CA SER A 391 11.60 -11.60 26.62
C SER A 391 12.92 -12.00 27.27
N THR A 392 12.93 -13.15 27.95
CA THR A 392 14.18 -13.80 28.32
C THR A 392 14.88 -14.33 27.07
N VAL A 393 16.13 -13.92 26.88
CA VAL A 393 16.99 -14.40 25.79
C VAL A 393 18.02 -15.33 26.38
N ASN A 394 18.24 -16.47 25.74
CA ASN A 394 19.28 -17.43 26.08
C ASN A 394 20.38 -17.38 25.03
N THR A 395 21.63 -17.62 25.43
CA THR A 395 22.71 -17.84 24.47
C THR A 395 22.35 -19.02 23.56
N GLY A 396 22.42 -18.80 22.25
CA GLY A 396 22.03 -19.79 21.23
C GLY A 396 20.60 -19.64 20.69
N ASP A 397 19.75 -18.79 21.27
CA ASP A 397 18.46 -18.47 20.66
C ASP A 397 18.67 -17.89 19.25
N ILE A 398 17.84 -18.27 18.29
CA ILE A 398 17.96 -17.85 16.88
C ILE A 398 17.22 -16.52 16.70
N ILE A 399 17.83 -15.57 16.00
CA ILE A 399 17.21 -14.27 15.71
C ILE A 399 16.65 -14.26 14.29
N TRP A 400 15.33 -14.11 14.19
CA TRP A 400 14.60 -14.07 12.93
C TRP A 400 14.17 -12.67 12.59
N ASN A 401 14.28 -12.30 11.32
CA ASN A 401 13.68 -11.10 10.78
C ASN A 401 12.65 -11.47 9.71
N PHE A 402 11.43 -10.94 9.85
CA PHE A 402 10.43 -11.02 8.78
C PHE A 402 10.50 -9.74 7.95
N SER A 403 10.61 -9.90 6.63
CA SER A 403 10.69 -8.78 5.71
C SER A 403 9.52 -7.79 5.92
N GLY A 404 9.82 -6.49 5.92
CA GLY A 404 8.83 -5.44 6.13
C GLY A 404 8.36 -5.25 7.58
N THR A 405 8.97 -5.95 8.54
CA THR A 405 8.76 -5.69 9.97
C THR A 405 9.90 -4.87 10.56
N LYS A 406 9.58 -4.01 11.53
CA LYS A 406 10.57 -3.15 12.21
C LYS A 406 11.32 -3.87 13.34
N HIS A 407 10.90 -5.09 13.67
CA HIS A 407 11.35 -5.81 14.86
C HIS A 407 11.83 -7.19 14.44
N VAL A 408 12.79 -7.71 15.19
CA VAL A 408 13.20 -9.10 15.05
C VAL A 408 12.55 -9.95 16.12
N PHE A 409 12.57 -11.26 15.91
CA PHE A 409 11.90 -12.24 16.75
C PHE A 409 12.94 -13.19 17.31
N VAL A 410 12.85 -13.41 18.61
CA VAL A 410 13.71 -14.36 19.33
C VAL A 410 13.06 -15.73 19.22
N VAL A 411 13.75 -16.67 18.60
CA VAL A 411 13.27 -18.03 18.34
C VAL A 411 14.10 -19.03 19.12
N ARG A 412 13.45 -19.73 20.04
CA ARG A 412 14.06 -20.77 20.85
C ARG A 412 13.76 -22.14 20.25
N THR A 413 14.80 -22.90 19.94
CA THR A 413 14.66 -24.32 19.60
C THR A 413 14.56 -25.15 20.88
N SER A 414 13.79 -26.22 20.83
CA SER A 414 13.59 -27.16 21.92
C SER A 414 13.90 -28.58 21.45
N GLN A 415 14.28 -29.44 22.40
CA GLN A 415 14.41 -30.87 22.16
C GLN A 415 13.04 -31.37 21.66
N ASN A 416 13.02 -32.21 20.62
CA ASN A 416 11.83 -32.71 19.89
C ASN A 416 11.39 -31.94 18.64
N LEU A 417 12.32 -31.37 17.86
CA LEU A 417 12.00 -30.73 16.57
C LEU A 417 10.89 -29.69 16.69
N ARG A 418 10.94 -28.92 17.78
CA ARG A 418 10.00 -27.84 18.05
C ARG A 418 10.80 -26.58 18.25
N ALA A 419 10.25 -25.48 17.80
CA ALA A 419 10.81 -24.19 18.12
C ALA A 419 9.67 -23.22 18.45
N SER A 420 10.01 -22.12 19.11
CA SER A 420 9.03 -21.15 19.56
C SER A 420 9.52 -19.73 19.41
N ILE A 421 8.68 -18.83 18.90
CA ILE A 421 8.91 -17.39 19.01
C ILE A 421 8.57 -17.02 20.46
N VAL A 422 9.62 -16.68 21.22
CA VAL A 422 9.52 -16.38 22.66
C VAL A 422 9.51 -14.88 22.94
N GLY A 423 9.85 -14.04 21.96
CA GLY A 423 9.79 -12.59 22.12
C GLY A 423 10.11 -11.80 20.86
N ARG A 424 10.07 -10.47 21.00
CA ARG A 424 10.43 -9.47 19.99
C ARG A 424 11.58 -8.62 20.48
N ALA A 425 12.40 -8.13 19.56
CA ALA A 425 13.49 -7.24 19.88
C ALA A 425 13.63 -6.08 18.89
N TYR A 426 14.16 -4.96 19.39
CA TYR A 426 14.75 -3.91 18.55
C TYR A 426 16.18 -4.28 18.21
N LEU A 427 16.64 -3.93 17.01
CA LEU A 427 18.03 -4.05 16.60
C LEU A 427 18.71 -2.68 16.47
N PHE A 428 20.00 -2.69 16.81
CA PHE A 428 20.89 -1.56 16.76
C PHE A 428 22.21 -2.02 16.15
N GLN A 429 22.84 -1.16 15.38
CA GLN A 429 24.21 -1.41 14.94
C GLN A 429 25.17 -1.05 16.07
N GLY A 430 26.01 -1.99 16.47
CA GLY A 430 27.07 -1.75 17.46
C GLY A 430 27.94 -0.60 16.97
N ALA A 431 28.05 0.46 17.75
CA ALA A 431 28.72 1.67 17.32
C ALA A 431 30.17 1.37 16.91
N ILE A 432 30.43 1.42 15.60
CA ILE A 432 31.77 1.56 15.06
C ILE A 432 32.15 3.04 15.30
N ASN A 433 32.63 3.33 16.51
CA ASN A 433 33.38 4.51 16.93
C ASN A 433 32.75 5.93 16.92
N ASN A 434 31.54 6.20 16.40
CA ASN A 434 31.06 7.59 16.24
C ASN A 434 29.74 7.99 16.94
N GLY A 435 29.51 7.57 18.18
CA GLY A 435 28.66 8.27 19.16
C GLY A 435 27.13 8.32 18.97
N ASN A 436 26.60 8.01 17.78
CA ASN A 436 25.16 7.98 17.51
C ASN A 436 24.70 6.55 17.20
N ALA A 437 23.97 5.93 18.12
CA ALA A 437 23.29 4.66 17.86
C ALA A 437 22.08 4.90 16.95
N ALA A 438 22.19 4.51 15.68
CA ALA A 438 21.03 4.47 14.80
C ALA A 438 20.23 3.19 15.08
N VAL A 439 18.92 3.33 15.23
CA VAL A 439 18.01 2.17 15.27
C VAL A 439 17.97 1.58 13.87
N PHE A 440 18.40 0.33 13.74
CA PHE A 440 18.45 -0.34 12.45
C PHE A 440 17.09 -1.00 12.18
N CYS A 441 16.20 -0.27 11.50
CA CYS A 441 14.81 -0.69 11.27
C CYS A 441 14.58 -1.40 9.93
N ASP A 442 15.59 -1.55 9.07
CA ASP A 442 15.39 -2.11 7.74
C ASP A 442 16.55 -3.03 7.31
N VAL A 443 16.49 -4.29 7.74
CA VAL A 443 17.40 -5.35 7.25
C VAL A 443 16.92 -5.92 5.90
N GLY A 444 15.93 -5.28 5.25
CA GLY A 444 15.27 -5.79 4.06
C GLY A 444 16.11 -5.72 2.79
N TYR A 445 16.90 -4.66 2.57
CA TYR A 445 17.70 -4.50 1.36
C TYR A 445 18.89 -3.57 1.61
N ALA A 446 20.11 -4.11 1.65
CA ALA A 446 21.34 -3.33 1.58
C ALA A 446 21.65 -2.80 0.16
N PHE A 447 20.65 -2.73 -0.74
CA PHE A 447 20.75 -2.11 -2.06
C PHE A 447 19.45 -1.36 -2.37
N GLY A 448 19.42 -0.06 -2.04
CA GLY A 448 18.38 0.87 -2.47
C GLY A 448 17.78 1.70 -1.32
N ASP A 449 18.13 2.98 -1.28
CA ASP A 449 17.62 3.97 -0.32
C ASP A 449 16.10 4.17 -0.47
N TYR A 450 15.31 3.48 0.37
CA TYR A 450 13.90 3.84 0.60
C TYR A 450 13.72 4.27 2.05
N LYS A 451 13.51 5.57 2.27
CA LYS A 451 13.09 6.09 3.58
C LYS A 451 11.60 5.81 3.78
N PHE A 452 11.28 4.85 4.64
CA PHE A 452 9.94 4.75 5.22
C PHE A 452 9.68 6.00 6.08
N GLY A 453 8.61 6.72 5.78
CA GLY A 453 8.15 7.83 6.63
C GLY A 453 7.87 7.33 8.05
N GLU A 454 8.26 8.13 9.04
CA GLU A 454 7.95 7.89 10.45
C GLU A 454 6.46 7.60 10.59
N TYR A 455 6.18 6.42 11.14
CA TYR A 455 4.82 5.95 11.40
C TYR A 455 4.42 6.48 12.77
N ASP A 456 3.38 7.29 12.81
CA ASP A 456 2.82 7.84 14.05
C ASP A 456 1.88 6.81 14.70
N GLU A 457 2.35 6.21 15.80
CA GLU A 457 1.56 5.27 16.61
C GLU A 457 0.65 5.98 17.63
N SER A 458 0.69 7.31 17.75
CA SER A 458 -0.08 8.05 18.76
C SER A 458 -1.60 8.02 18.54
N ALA A 459 -2.06 7.69 17.33
CA ALA A 459 -3.49 7.60 16.98
C ALA A 459 -4.27 6.46 17.70
N TRP A 460 -3.63 5.69 18.60
CA TRP A 460 -4.25 4.60 19.35
C TRP A 460 -4.50 4.89 20.84
N GLU A 461 -4.00 6.00 21.40
CA GLU A 461 -4.12 6.26 22.86
C GLU A 461 -5.14 7.35 23.25
N GLU A 462 -5.81 8.00 22.30
CA GLU A 462 -6.76 9.10 22.62
C GLU A 462 -8.19 8.67 22.96
N GLU A 463 -8.53 7.38 22.97
CA GLU A 463 -9.92 6.91 23.22
C GLU A 463 -10.17 6.33 24.63
N LYS A 464 -9.34 6.68 25.62
CA LYS A 464 -9.55 6.30 27.04
C LYS A 464 -9.66 7.48 28.02
N GLY A 465 -9.95 8.68 27.54
CA GLY A 465 -10.21 9.84 28.39
C GLY A 465 -11.27 10.75 27.80
N GLY A 466 -12.54 10.42 28.03
CA GLY A 466 -13.71 11.22 27.66
C GLY A 466 -14.96 10.67 28.33
#